data_AF-A0A330FXM1-F1
#
_entry.id   AF-A0A330FXM1-F1
#
_cell.length_a   1.000
_cell.length_b   1.000
_cell.length_c   1.000
_cell.angle_alpha   90.00
_cell.angle_beta   90.00
_cell.angle_gamma   90.00
#
_symmetry.space_group_name_H-M   'P 1'
#
loop_
_entity.id
_entity.type
_entity.pdbx_description
1 polymer ?
#
loop_
_entity_poly.entity_id
_entity_poly.type
_entity_poly.pdbx_seq_one_letter_code
_entity_poly.pdbx_strand_id
1 'polypeptide(L)'
;FTLLQNSDSEICYGLRGQFWRTDFCLENVQDASAFQTPAAPGSAKLLLRYKLTTLAPGQHEVSTETFLSCPDRLTQLKMSDYWLLI
;
A
#
# COMPACT_ATOMS: atom_id res chain seq x y z
N PHE A 1 -8.93 -4.28 0.72
CA PHE A 1 -8.30 -3.29 -0.17
C PHE A 1 -9.31 -2.20 -0.45
N THR A 2 -8.94 -0.95 -0.24
CA THR A 2 -9.79 0.22 -0.50
C THR A 2 -9.37 0.83 -1.83
N LEU A 3 -10.29 1.02 -2.78
CA LEU A 3 -9.95 1.66 -4.06
C LEU A 3 -9.69 3.16 -3.83
N LEU A 4 -8.52 3.65 -4.24
CA LEU A 4 -8.11 5.06 -4.06
C LEU A 4 -8.11 5.84 -5.37
N GLN A 5 -7.66 5.19 -6.45
CA GLN A 5 -7.57 5.77 -7.79
C GLN A 5 -7.90 4.67 -8.80
N ASN A 6 -8.63 5.01 -9.85
CA ASN A 6 -8.89 4.15 -10.99
C ASN A 6 -8.91 4.99 -12.27
N SER A 7 -7.97 4.75 -13.17
CA SER A 7 -7.87 5.36 -14.49
C SER A 7 -7.44 4.31 -15.51
N ASP A 8 -7.40 4.70 -16.79
CA ASP A 8 -7.01 3.80 -17.89
C ASP A 8 -5.55 3.31 -17.79
N SER A 9 -4.71 4.01 -17.04
CA SER A 9 -3.27 3.71 -16.92
C SER A 9 -2.80 3.45 -15.49
N GLU A 10 -3.66 3.60 -14.49
CA GLU A 10 -3.28 3.49 -13.10
C GLU A 10 -4.45 3.03 -12.22
N ILE A 11 -4.20 2.06 -11.36
CA ILE A 11 -5.11 1.68 -10.29
C ILE A 11 -4.36 1.59 -8.97
N CYS A 12 -4.88 2.29 -7.95
CA CYS A 12 -4.28 2.36 -6.63
C CYS A 12 -5.22 1.83 -5.57
N TYR A 13 -4.69 0.96 -4.71
CA TYR A 13 -5.39 0.43 -3.55
C TYR A 13 -4.70 0.83 -2.25
N GLY A 14 -5.52 1.14 -1.25
CA GLY A 14 -5.10 1.42 0.11
C GLY A 14 -5.35 0.26 1.05
N LEU A 15 -4.41 0.05 1.97
CA LEU A 15 -4.55 -0.84 3.11
C LEU A 15 -3.95 -0.18 4.36
N ARG A 16 -4.43 -0.58 5.52
CA ARG A 16 -3.85 -0.23 6.82
C ARG A 16 -3.79 -1.45 7.71
N GLY A 17 -2.75 -1.57 8.50
CA GLY A 17 -2.61 -2.65 9.45
C GLY A 17 -1.16 -2.89 9.87
N GLN A 18 -0.90 -4.07 10.41
CA GLN A 18 0.39 -4.50 10.92
C GLN A 18 0.95 -5.60 10.00
N PHE A 19 1.49 -5.20 8.85
CA PHE A 19 1.83 -6.12 7.77
C PHE A 19 2.90 -7.18 8.12
N TRP A 20 3.69 -6.94 9.17
CA TRP A 20 4.67 -7.88 9.70
C TRP A 20 4.06 -9.02 10.53
N ARG A 21 2.77 -8.91 10.92
CA ARG A 21 2.08 -9.97 11.66
C ARG A 21 1.46 -10.98 10.70
N THR A 22 1.37 -12.22 11.14
CA THR A 22 0.75 -13.31 10.38
C THR A 22 -0.73 -13.11 10.10
N ASP A 23 -1.44 -12.40 10.98
CA ASP A 23 -2.84 -12.01 10.84
C ASP A 23 -3.02 -10.67 10.12
N PHE A 24 -1.92 -9.98 9.79
CA PHE A 24 -1.83 -8.63 9.20
C PHE A 24 -2.56 -7.51 9.96
N CYS A 25 -3.39 -7.82 10.96
CA CYS A 25 -4.23 -6.90 11.74
C CYS A 25 -4.79 -5.76 10.89
N LEU A 26 -5.50 -6.10 9.81
CA LEU A 26 -6.02 -5.11 8.87
C LEU A 26 -7.09 -4.23 9.53
N GLU A 27 -6.92 -2.91 9.39
CA GLU A 27 -7.94 -1.95 9.80
C GLU A 27 -9.06 -1.91 8.74
N ASN A 28 -10.29 -1.67 9.18
CA ASN A 28 -11.40 -1.46 8.27
C ASN A 28 -11.35 -0.04 7.70
N VAL A 29 -10.88 0.08 6.45
CA VAL A 29 -10.80 1.35 5.72
C VAL A 29 -11.89 1.38 4.65
N GLN A 30 -12.96 2.11 4.92
CA GLN A 30 -14.16 2.08 4.07
C GLN A 30 -13.97 2.75 2.71
N ASP A 31 -13.26 3.89 2.68
CA ASP A 31 -13.09 4.69 1.47
C ASP A 31 -11.75 5.45 1.46
N ALA A 32 -11.51 6.19 0.38
CA ALA A 32 -10.29 6.98 0.20
C ALA A 32 -10.13 8.08 1.27
N SER A 33 -11.23 8.69 1.74
CA SER A 33 -11.21 9.70 2.79
C SER A 33 -10.76 9.10 4.12
N ALA A 34 -11.33 7.96 4.49
CA ALA A 34 -10.92 7.15 5.61
C ALA A 34 -9.45 6.74 5.48
N PHE A 35 -8.97 6.42 4.26
CA PHE A 35 -7.56 6.12 3.99
C PHE A 35 -6.63 7.34 4.11
N GLN A 36 -7.09 8.58 3.94
CA GLN A 36 -6.24 9.77 4.05
C GLN A 36 -5.89 10.13 5.49
N THR A 37 -6.72 9.75 6.47
CA THR A 37 -6.44 9.99 7.89
C THR A 37 -5.10 9.37 8.35
N PRO A 38 -4.55 9.77 9.50
CA PRO A 38 -3.44 9.04 10.11
C PRO A 38 -3.85 7.59 10.41
N ALA A 39 -2.92 6.64 10.23
CA ALA A 39 -3.12 5.28 10.74
C ALA A 39 -3.05 5.28 12.28
N ALA A 40 -3.62 4.26 12.91
CA ALA A 40 -3.45 4.09 14.34
C ALA A 40 -1.95 3.92 14.68
N PRO A 41 -1.48 4.43 15.84
CA PRO A 41 -0.12 4.17 16.30
C PRO A 41 0.15 2.66 16.34
N GLY A 42 1.29 2.22 15.79
CA GLY A 42 1.60 0.80 15.67
C GLY A 42 1.05 0.12 14.41
N SER A 43 0.37 0.84 13.50
CA SER A 43 -0.05 0.36 12.19
C SER A 43 0.64 1.15 11.06
N ALA A 44 0.90 0.50 9.93
CA ALA A 44 1.39 1.14 8.71
C ALA A 44 0.25 1.34 7.69
N LYS A 45 0.43 2.31 6.80
CA LYS A 45 -0.37 2.48 5.58
C LYS A 45 0.41 1.87 4.42
N LEU A 46 -0.28 1.08 3.60
CA LEU A 46 0.25 0.55 2.36
C LEU A 46 -0.59 1.11 1.21
N LEU A 47 0.08 1.65 0.20
CA LEU A 47 -0.50 1.97 -1.09
C LEU A 47 0.09 1.02 -2.13
N LEU A 48 -0.78 0.24 -2.75
CA LEU A 48 -0.43 -0.65 -3.85
C LEU A 48 -0.87 0.00 -5.15
N ARG A 49 0.09 0.33 -6.01
CA ARG A 49 -0.16 0.92 -7.32
C ARG A 49 0.16 -0.08 -8.41
N TYR A 50 -0.77 -0.22 -9.35
CA TYR A 50 -0.51 -0.83 -10.63
C TYR A 50 -0.49 0.27 -11.68
N LYS A 51 0.61 0.36 -12.43
CA LYS A 51 0.81 1.38 -13.45
C LYS A 51 1.04 0.71 -14.80
N LEU A 52 0.21 1.07 -15.78
CA LEU A 52 0.33 0.65 -17.16
C LEU A 52 1.06 1.74 -17.96
N THR A 53 2.19 1.39 -18.56
CA THR A 53 2.98 2.29 -19.42
C THR A 53 3.07 1.71 -20.82
N THR A 54 2.69 2.47 -21.84
CA THR A 54 2.86 2.05 -23.24
C THR A 54 4.30 2.31 -23.68
N LEU A 55 5.02 1.25 -24.05
CA LEU A 55 6.41 1.34 -24.51
C LEU A 55 6.49 1.53 -26.03
N ALA A 56 5.62 0.85 -26.76
CA ALA A 56 5.48 0.93 -28.21
C ALA A 56 4.04 0.51 -28.60
N PRO A 57 3.59 0.72 -29.86
CA PRO A 57 2.29 0.24 -30.31
C PRO A 57 2.14 -1.27 -30.07
N GLY A 58 1.14 -1.66 -29.26
CA GLY A 58 0.90 -3.05 -28.87
C GLY A 58 1.83 -3.61 -27.80
N GLN A 59 2.76 -2.82 -27.25
CA GLN A 59 3.63 -3.20 -26.14
C GLN A 59 3.34 -2.34 -24.92
N HIS A 60 2.95 -3.00 -23.83
CA HIS A 60 2.66 -2.36 -22.57
C HIS A 60 3.47 -3.00 -21.45
N GLU A 61 3.92 -2.18 -20.52
CA GLU A 61 4.55 -2.58 -19.27
C GLU A 61 3.56 -2.35 -18.14
N VAL A 62 3.40 -3.37 -17.28
CA VAL A 62 2.65 -3.25 -16.03
C VAL A 62 3.65 -3.28 -14.88
N SER A 63 3.78 -2.15 -14.19
CA SER A 63 4.57 -2.05 -12.98
C SER A 63 3.67 -2.17 -11.75
N THR A 64 4.08 -3.01 -10.80
CA THR A 64 3.44 -3.14 -9.48
C THR A 64 4.35 -2.48 -8.45
N GLU A 65 3.87 -1.40 -7.84
CA GLU A 65 4.63 -0.59 -6.91
C GLU A 65 3.95 -0.61 -5.54
N THR A 66 4.71 -0.91 -4.50
CA THR A 66 4.22 -0.92 -3.11
C THR A 66 4.88 0.20 -2.34
N PHE A 67 4.07 1.14 -1.86
CA PHE A 67 4.51 2.26 -1.03
C PHE A 67 4.05 2.03 0.41
N LEU A 68 4.99 2.14 1.35
CA LEU A 68 4.72 1.98 2.78
C LEU A 68 4.95 3.30 3.51
N SER A 69 3.99 3.68 4.33
CA SER A 69 4.09 4.84 5.22
C SER A 69 3.88 4.36 6.66
N CYS A 70 4.90 4.56 7.49
CA CYS A 70 4.87 4.23 8.91
C CYS A 70 4.74 5.53 9.72
N PRO A 71 3.71 5.68 10.57
CA PRO A 71 3.48 6.93 11.32
C PRO A 71 4.47 7.11 12.48
N ASP A 72 5.10 6.04 12.94
CA ASP A 72 6.04 6.05 14.07
C ASP A 72 7.27 5.16 13.82
N ARG A 73 8.33 5.43 14.60
CA ARG A 73 9.63 4.75 14.45
C ARG A 73 9.58 3.27 14.82
N LEU A 74 8.74 2.86 15.77
CA LEU A 74 8.63 1.45 16.16
C LEU A 74 7.99 0.63 15.04
N THR A 75 6.95 1.17 14.43
CA THR A 75 6.31 0.61 13.23
C THR A 75 7.29 0.50 12.07
N GLN A 76 8.11 1.53 11.84
CA GLN A 76 9.14 1.49 10.81
C GLN A 76 10.17 0.38 11.04
N LEU A 77 10.68 0.22 12.26
CA LEU A 77 11.63 -0.84 12.59
C LEU A 77 11.05 -2.24 12.35
N LYS A 78 9.82 -2.49 12.81
CA LYS A 78 9.14 -3.78 12.57
C LYS A 78 8.93 -4.06 11.09
N MET A 79 8.59 -3.04 10.30
CA MET A 79 8.41 -3.19 8.85
C MET A 79 9.75 -3.45 8.16
N SER A 80 10.83 -2.78 8.57
CA SER A 80 12.19 -3.04 8.06
C SER A 80 12.64 -4.47 8.37
N ASP A 81 12.43 -4.95 9.60
CA ASP A 81 12.76 -6.32 10.00
C ASP A 81 12.00 -7.34 9.14
N TYR A 82 10.70 -7.11 8.89
CA TYR A 82 9.89 -7.94 8.01
C TYR A 82 10.45 -7.99 6.59
N TRP A 83 10.90 -6.87 6.03
CA TRP A 83 11.48 -6.83 4.69
C TRP A 83 12.83 -7.54 4.59
N LEU A 84 13.62 -7.60 5.67
CA LEU A 84 14.89 -8.35 5.66
C LEU A 84 14.69 -9.87 5.61
N LEU A 85 13.47 -10.35 5.90
CA LEU A 85 13.13 -11.78 5.91
C LEU A 85 12.54 -12.27 4.57
N ILE A 86 12.29 -11.38 3.60
CA ILE A 86 11.75 -11.66 2.27
C ILE A 86 12.84 -11.50 1.23
#